data_AF-A0A353T5W3-F1
#
_entry.id   AF-A0A353T5W3-F1
#
_cell.length_a   1.000
_cell.length_b   1.000
_cell.length_c   1.000
_cell.angle_alpha   90.00
_cell.angle_beta   90.00
_cell.angle_gamma   90.00
#
_symmetry.space_group_name_H-M   'P 1'
#
loop_
_entity.id
_entity.type
_entity.pdbx_description
1 polymer ?
#
loop_
_entity_poly.entity_id
_entity_poly.type
_entity_poly.pdbx_seq_one_letter_code
_entity_poly.pdbx_strand_id
1 'polypeptide(L)'
;MQKSSKSIWVGYAIGIFCILYSIKLAGNARTFIDATSIFITVGGTLGTLVVSFPAEKLKTLGPVMKKAFHRQSFDLSKDIDTIVSLDETARKKGPLALEDTAEEYADDEFLKKGILLIVDGTDKDILRSSMEGEIYFMQKRHRQGHAMLDMIASTA
;
A
#
# COMPACT_ATOMS: atom_id res chain seq x y z
N MET A 1 13.37 7.11 -9.79
CA MET A 1 13.40 8.16 -8.74
C MET A 1 11.98 8.58 -8.42
N GLN A 2 11.48 8.13 -7.27
CA GLN A 2 10.10 8.29 -6.82
C GLN A 2 9.77 9.76 -6.52
N LYS A 3 8.86 10.36 -7.30
CA LYS A 3 8.27 11.66 -6.99
C LYS A 3 7.35 11.48 -5.77
N SER A 4 7.84 11.85 -4.59
CA SER A 4 7.00 12.02 -3.40
C SER A 4 5.76 12.84 -3.77
N SER A 5 4.59 12.39 -3.31
CA SER A 5 3.32 13.01 -3.65
C SER A 5 3.28 14.44 -3.11
N LYS A 6 3.52 15.43 -3.98
CA LYS A 6 3.50 16.86 -3.62
C LYS A 6 2.22 17.24 -2.87
N SER A 7 1.09 16.58 -3.17
CA SER A 7 -0.20 16.82 -2.50
C SER A 7 -0.20 16.49 -1.00
N ILE A 8 0.48 15.44 -0.56
CA ILE A 8 0.52 15.04 0.86
C ILE A 8 1.27 16.12 1.67
N TRP A 9 2.42 16.55 1.15
CA TRP A 9 3.22 17.59 1.79
C TRP A 9 2.52 18.95 1.81
N VAL A 10 1.84 19.31 0.71
CA VAL A 10 1.05 20.55 0.65
C VAL A 10 -0.11 20.52 1.65
N GLY A 11 -0.84 19.40 1.73
CA GLY A 11 -1.93 19.25 2.71
C GLY A 11 -1.44 19.38 4.16
N TYR A 12 -0.31 18.74 4.48
CA TYR A 12 0.30 18.83 5.80
C TYR A 12 0.76 20.26 6.13
N ALA A 13 1.37 20.95 5.18
CA ALA A 13 1.80 22.34 5.34
C ALA A 13 0.62 23.28 5.62
N ILE A 14 -0.50 23.12 4.90
CA ILE A 14 -1.72 23.92 5.12
C ILE A 14 -2.29 23.64 6.52
N GLY A 15 -2.43 22.37 6.91
CA GLY A 15 -2.97 21.99 8.22
C GLY A 15 -2.14 22.56 9.37
N ILE A 16 -0.82 22.38 9.33
CA ILE A 16 0.10 22.94 10.33
C ILE A 16 0.03 24.47 10.35
N PHE A 17 0.00 25.11 9.19
CA PHE A 17 -0.07 26.56 9.11
C PHE A 17 -1.32 27.11 9.80
N CYS A 18 -2.49 26.52 9.55
CA CYS A 18 -3.74 26.90 10.21
C CYS A 18 -3.67 26.73 11.73
N ILE A 19 -3.11 25.61 12.22
CA ILE A 19 -2.96 25.36 13.66
C ILE A 19 -2.01 26.38 14.30
N LEU A 20 -0.82 26.57 13.74
CA LEU A 20 0.18 27.50 14.28
C LEU A 20 -0.31 28.96 14.23
N TYR A 21 -1.00 29.35 13.16
CA TYR A 21 -1.56 30.69 13.04
C TYR A 21 -2.65 30.93 14.10
N SER A 22 -3.50 29.94 14.35
CA SER A 22 -4.53 30.01 15.40
C SER A 22 -3.93 30.13 16.80
N ILE A 23 -2.87 29.37 17.11
CA ILE A 23 -2.18 29.44 18.40
C ILE A 23 -1.52 30.81 18.59
N LYS A 24 -0.93 31.39 17.55
CA LYS A 24 -0.37 32.75 17.60
C LYS A 24 -1.44 33.79 17.92
N LEU A 25 -2.62 33.67 17.33
CA LEU A 25 -3.74 34.58 17.57
C LEU A 25 -4.26 34.49 19.03
N ALA A 26 -4.22 33.31 19.63
CA ALA A 26 -4.65 33.06 21.01
C ALA A 26 -3.66 33.58 22.08
N GLY A 27 -2.45 33.98 21.71
CA GLY A 27 -1.51 34.71 22.58
C GLY A 27 -0.70 33.87 23.58
N ASN A 28 -1.16 32.69 24.00
CA ASN A 28 -0.41 31.80 24.89
C ASN A 28 -0.30 30.36 24.38
N ALA A 29 0.80 30.05 23.71
CA ALA A 29 1.07 28.72 23.15
C ALA A 29 1.21 27.62 24.22
N ARG A 30 1.59 27.96 25.47
CA ARG A 30 1.75 26.96 26.54
C ARG A 30 0.43 26.35 26.99
N THR A 31 -0.68 27.03 26.78
CA THR A 31 -2.01 26.53 27.13
C THR A 31 -2.46 25.37 26.22
N PHE A 32 -1.86 25.23 25.04
CA PHE A 32 -2.21 24.18 24.06
C PHE A 32 -1.39 22.90 24.21
N ILE A 33 -0.33 22.90 25.04
CA ILE A 33 0.50 21.72 25.28
C ILE A 33 0.30 21.28 26.72
N ASP A 34 -0.60 20.33 26.91
CA ASP A 34 -0.88 19.69 28.20
C ASP A 34 -0.48 18.21 28.16
N ALA A 35 0.39 17.81 29.08
CA ALA A 35 0.91 16.46 29.14
C ALA A 35 -0.20 15.43 29.44
N THR A 36 -1.19 15.81 30.26
CA THR A 36 -2.32 14.94 30.61
C THR A 36 -3.19 14.64 29.40
N SER A 37 -3.54 15.66 28.62
CA SER A 37 -4.32 15.53 27.38
C SER A 37 -3.62 14.63 26.36
N ILE A 38 -2.30 14.81 26.17
CA ILE A 38 -1.50 13.94 25.28
C ILE A 38 -1.57 12.48 25.73
N PHE A 39 -1.44 12.22 27.03
CA PHE A 39 -1.46 10.86 27.56
C PHE A 39 -2.83 10.18 27.36
N ILE A 40 -3.93 10.91 27.54
CA ILE A 40 -5.29 10.39 27.33
C ILE A 40 -5.52 10.07 25.85
N THR A 41 -5.21 10.99 24.94
CA THR A 41 -5.44 10.79 23.50
C THR A 41 -4.53 9.70 22.92
N VAL A 42 -3.22 9.76 23.19
CA VAL A 42 -2.26 8.78 22.67
C VAL A 42 -2.46 7.43 23.34
N GLY A 43 -2.62 7.40 24.67
CA GLY A 43 -2.86 6.17 25.43
C GLY A 43 -4.18 5.52 25.05
N GLY A 44 -5.25 6.29 24.87
CA GLY A 44 -6.56 5.79 24.43
C GLY A 44 -6.54 5.23 23.02
N THR A 45 -5.86 5.91 22.10
CA THR A 45 -5.68 5.42 20.72
C THR A 45 -4.86 4.14 20.68
N LEU A 46 -3.72 4.08 21.40
CA LEU A 46 -2.90 2.87 21.49
C LEU A 46 -3.66 1.71 22.15
N GLY A 47 -4.40 1.98 23.22
CA GLY A 47 -5.24 0.98 23.90
C GLY A 47 -6.29 0.41 22.95
N THR A 48 -6.97 1.26 22.19
CA THR A 48 -7.99 0.84 21.21
C THR A 48 -7.38 -0.01 20.10
N LEU A 49 -6.20 0.36 19.60
CA LEU A 49 -5.48 -0.45 18.61
C LEU A 49 -5.11 -1.84 19.13
N VAL A 50 -4.62 -1.94 20.37
CA VAL A 50 -4.23 -3.21 20.98
C VAL A 50 -5.43 -4.12 21.21
N VAL A 51 -6.58 -3.56 21.57
CA VAL A 51 -7.82 -4.33 21.74
C VAL A 51 -8.40 -4.78 20.38
N SER A 52 -8.26 -3.97 19.34
CA SER A 52 -8.93 -4.19 18.05
C SER A 52 -8.13 -5.03 17.07
N PHE A 53 -6.80 -5.10 17.21
CA PHE A 53 -5.93 -5.81 16.28
C PHE A 53 -4.95 -6.77 16.99
N PRO A 54 -4.74 -7.98 16.45
CA PRO A 54 -3.76 -8.91 17.01
C PRO A 54 -2.33 -8.36 16.87
N ALA A 55 -1.45 -8.73 17.81
CA ALA A 55 -0.10 -8.19 17.93
C ALA A 55 0.76 -8.33 16.65
N GLU A 56 0.56 -9.41 15.90
CA GLU A 56 1.25 -9.63 14.62
C GLU A 56 0.90 -8.57 13.57
N LYS A 57 -0.35 -8.09 13.57
CA LYS A 57 -0.83 -7.05 12.64
C LYS A 57 -0.34 -5.67 13.06
N LEU A 58 -0.25 -5.40 14.36
CA LEU A 58 0.32 -4.14 14.87
C LEU A 58 1.73 -3.88 14.35
N LYS A 59 2.56 -4.93 14.19
CA LYS A 59 3.91 -4.81 13.61
C LYS A 59 3.91 -4.28 12.16
N THR A 60 2.81 -4.44 11.44
CA THR A 60 2.69 -3.95 10.05
C THR A 60 2.37 -2.47 9.96
N LEU A 61 2.03 -1.80 11.07
CA LEU A 61 1.68 -0.38 11.09
C LEU A 61 2.80 0.51 10.56
N GLY A 62 4.05 0.27 10.96
CA GLY A 62 5.22 1.03 10.49
C GLY A 62 5.40 0.96 8.97
N PRO A 63 5.50 -0.25 8.38
CA PRO A 63 5.55 -0.42 6.93
C PRO A 63 4.36 0.19 6.18
N VAL A 64 3.13 0.05 6.71
CA VAL A 64 1.92 0.63 6.11
C VAL A 64 1.99 2.16 6.10
N MET A 65 2.41 2.76 7.22
CA MET A 65 2.59 4.22 7.32
C MET A 65 3.66 4.70 6.35
N LYS A 66 4.80 4.00 6.25
CA LYS A 66 5.85 4.32 5.25
C LYS A 66 5.32 4.26 3.82
N LYS A 67 4.51 3.23 3.49
CA LYS A 67 3.86 3.12 2.17
C LYS A 67 2.82 4.22 1.93
N ALA A 68 2.10 4.69 2.96
CA ALA A 68 1.12 5.77 2.80
C ALA A 68 1.77 7.09 2.34
N PHE A 69 2.98 7.40 2.81
CA PHE A 69 3.76 8.56 2.35
C PHE A 69 4.47 8.34 1.01
N HIS A 70 4.47 7.11 0.51
CA HIS A 70 5.19 6.71 -0.67
C HIS A 70 4.23 6.33 -1.81
N ARG A 71 4.11 7.20 -2.82
CA ARG A 71 3.27 6.88 -3.98
C ARG A 71 4.02 5.98 -4.96
N GLN A 72 3.48 4.79 -5.18
CA GLN A 72 3.90 3.94 -6.28
C GLN A 72 3.29 4.50 -7.58
N SER A 73 4.14 4.74 -8.58
CA SER A 73 3.70 5.08 -9.94
C SER A 73 3.44 3.80 -10.71
N PHE A 74 2.27 3.70 -11.31
CA PHE A 74 1.94 2.62 -12.24
C PHE A 74 2.02 3.18 -13.66
N ASP A 75 2.64 2.44 -14.58
CA ASP A 75 2.70 2.78 -15.99
C ASP A 75 1.93 1.73 -16.77
N LEU A 76 0.63 1.99 -16.92
CA LEU A 76 -0.28 1.07 -17.60
C LEU A 76 0.10 0.86 -19.07
N SER A 77 0.80 1.81 -19.71
CA SER A 77 1.23 1.64 -21.10
C SER A 77 2.35 0.61 -21.17
N LYS A 78 3.32 0.71 -20.26
CA LYS A 78 4.39 -0.29 -20.13
C LYS A 78 3.82 -1.68 -19.82
N ASP A 79 2.82 -1.77 -18.94
CA ASP A 79 2.19 -3.05 -18.60
C ASP A 79 1.52 -3.69 -19.83
N ILE A 80 0.83 -2.90 -20.67
CA ILE A 80 0.25 -3.38 -21.94
C ILE A 80 1.34 -3.90 -22.89
N ASP A 81 2.40 -3.12 -23.08
CA ASP A 81 3.53 -3.49 -23.96
C ASP A 81 4.18 -4.80 -23.48
N THR A 82 4.32 -4.98 -22.17
CA THR A 82 4.79 -6.23 -21.57
C THR A 82 3.87 -7.40 -21.93
N ILE A 83 2.55 -7.28 -21.78
CA ILE A 83 1.61 -8.36 -22.14
C ILE A 83 1.66 -8.69 -23.64
N VAL A 84 1.77 -7.68 -24.51
CA VAL A 84 1.88 -7.88 -25.97
C VAL A 84 3.17 -8.61 -26.33
N SER A 85 4.30 -8.23 -25.72
CA SER A 85 5.59 -8.90 -25.96
C SER A 85 5.61 -10.35 -25.49
N LEU A 86 4.91 -10.66 -24.40
CA LEU A 86 4.71 -12.03 -23.92
C LEU A 86 3.86 -12.85 -24.90
N ASP A 87 2.76 -12.29 -25.43
CA ASP A 87 1.94 -12.96 -26.46
C ASP A 87 2.76 -13.25 -27.73
N GLU A 88 3.53 -12.28 -28.23
CA GLU A 88 4.39 -12.49 -29.39
C GLU A 88 5.41 -13.60 -29.17
N THR A 89 6.01 -13.65 -27.98
CA THR A 89 6.98 -14.68 -27.61
C THR A 89 6.31 -16.05 -27.57
N ALA A 90 5.14 -16.16 -26.93
CA ALA A 90 4.36 -17.39 -26.86
C ALA A 90 3.99 -17.92 -28.26
N ARG A 91 3.56 -17.04 -29.18
CA ARG A 91 3.18 -17.44 -30.55
C ARG A 91 4.37 -17.86 -31.42
N LYS A 92 5.52 -17.19 -31.27
CA LYS A 92 6.70 -17.43 -32.12
C LYS A 92 7.52 -18.63 -31.64
N LYS A 93 7.73 -18.75 -30.33
CA LYS A 93 8.65 -19.73 -29.71
C LYS A 93 7.95 -20.83 -28.92
N GLY A 94 6.63 -20.70 -28.71
CA GLY A 94 5.84 -21.63 -27.89
C GLY A 94 5.83 -21.23 -26.40
N PRO A 95 5.01 -21.91 -25.59
CA PRO A 95 4.79 -21.57 -24.19
C PRO A 95 6.05 -21.76 -23.32
N LEU A 96 6.90 -22.75 -23.61
CA LEU A 96 8.09 -23.03 -22.79
C LEU A 96 9.11 -21.88 -22.81
N ALA A 97 9.17 -21.11 -23.91
CA ALA A 97 10.05 -19.94 -24.01
C ALA A 97 9.61 -18.76 -23.10
N LEU A 98 8.41 -18.84 -22.52
CA LEU A 98 7.96 -17.86 -21.54
C LEU A 98 8.65 -18.03 -20.18
N GLU A 99 9.21 -19.21 -19.88
CA GLU A 99 9.92 -19.44 -18.62
C GLU A 99 11.17 -18.55 -18.53
N ASP A 100 11.99 -18.53 -19.59
CA ASP A 100 13.16 -17.65 -19.70
C ASP A 100 12.75 -16.17 -19.57
N THR A 101 11.61 -15.80 -20.16
CA THR A 101 11.10 -14.43 -20.13
C THR A 101 10.55 -14.07 -18.74
N ALA A 102 10.02 -15.03 -17.99
CA ALA A 102 9.50 -14.84 -16.64
C ALA A 102 10.61 -14.48 -15.64
N GLU A 103 11.85 -14.92 -15.88
CA GLU A 103 13.00 -14.54 -15.06
C GLU A 103 13.35 -13.06 -15.21
N GLU A 104 13.12 -12.46 -16.38
CA GLU A 104 13.33 -11.02 -16.61
C GLU A 104 12.41 -10.14 -15.77
N TYR A 105 11.24 -10.67 -15.36
CA TYR A 105 10.23 -9.99 -14.54
C TYR A 105 10.27 -10.42 -13.07
N ALA A 106 11.43 -10.80 -12.54
CA ALA A 106 11.58 -11.27 -11.15
C ALA A 106 11.08 -10.27 -10.08
N ASP A 107 11.05 -8.98 -10.38
CA ASP A 107 10.53 -7.95 -9.47
C ASP A 107 8.99 -7.92 -9.38
N ASP A 108 8.29 -8.54 -10.32
CA ASP A 108 6.83 -8.68 -10.33
C ASP A 108 6.43 -10.15 -10.13
N GLU A 109 6.32 -10.54 -8.86
CA GLU A 109 5.91 -11.89 -8.46
C GLU A 109 4.51 -12.27 -8.99
N PHE A 110 3.61 -11.30 -9.19
CA PHE A 110 2.27 -11.55 -9.69
C PHE A 110 2.31 -11.96 -11.16
N LEU A 111 3.01 -11.18 -12.00
CA LEU A 111 3.18 -11.49 -13.41
C LEU A 111 3.94 -12.81 -13.61
N LYS A 112 5.04 -13.00 -12.88
CA LYS A 112 5.85 -14.23 -12.93
C LYS A 112 5.01 -15.47 -12.62
N LYS A 113 4.21 -15.44 -11.55
CA LYS A 113 3.33 -16.55 -11.18
C LYS A 113 2.32 -16.86 -12.30
N GLY A 114 1.73 -15.83 -12.90
CA GLY A 114 0.79 -16.00 -14.02
C GLY A 114 1.44 -16.67 -15.23
N ILE A 115 2.66 -16.26 -15.59
CA ILE A 115 3.42 -16.85 -16.70
C ILE A 115 3.70 -18.34 -16.42
N LEU A 116 4.22 -18.68 -15.24
CA LEU A 116 4.54 -20.06 -14.89
C LEU A 116 3.31 -20.98 -14.93
N LEU A 117 2.15 -20.51 -14.45
CA LEU A 117 0.90 -21.28 -14.54
C LEU A 117 0.47 -21.57 -15.98
N ILE A 118 0.76 -20.66 -16.92
CA ILE A 118 0.51 -20.86 -18.36
C ILE A 118 1.49 -21.89 -18.92
N VAL A 119 2.78 -21.81 -18.55
CA VAL A 119 3.81 -22.78 -18.95
C VAL A 119 3.45 -24.18 -18.48
N ASP A 120 2.93 -24.31 -17.25
CA ASP A 120 2.47 -25.57 -16.66
C ASP A 120 1.20 -26.14 -17.32
N GLY A 121 0.60 -25.43 -18.29
CA GLY A 121 -0.60 -25.87 -18.99
C GLY A 121 -1.85 -25.82 -18.13
N THR A 122 -1.90 -24.94 -17.13
CA THR A 122 -3.07 -24.77 -16.27
C THR A 122 -4.27 -24.31 -17.10
N ASP A 123 -5.45 -24.90 -16.86
CA ASP A 123 -6.68 -24.46 -17.49
C ASP A 123 -6.99 -22.98 -17.17
N LYS A 124 -7.60 -22.29 -18.13
CA LYS A 124 -7.94 -20.87 -18.04
C LYS A 124 -8.76 -20.52 -16.80
N ASP A 125 -9.71 -21.36 -16.40
CA ASP A 125 -10.59 -21.08 -15.26
C ASP A 125 -9.81 -21.18 -13.94
N ILE A 126 -8.91 -22.17 -13.83
CA ILE A 126 -8.03 -22.33 -12.68
C ILE A 126 -7.03 -21.18 -12.61
N LEU A 127 -6.39 -20.84 -13.74
CA LEU A 127 -5.47 -19.69 -13.84
C LEU A 127 -6.15 -18.42 -13.35
N ARG A 128 -7.33 -18.11 -13.87
CA ARG A 128 -8.11 -16.93 -13.47
C ARG A 128 -8.41 -16.96 -11.98
N SER A 129 -8.96 -18.06 -11.46
CA SER A 129 -9.32 -18.16 -10.04
C SER A 129 -8.12 -17.99 -9.10
N SER A 130 -6.95 -18.52 -9.49
CA SER A 130 -5.70 -18.38 -8.73
C SER A 130 -5.21 -16.94 -8.69
N MET A 131 -5.20 -16.27 -9.85
CA MET A 131 -4.77 -14.87 -9.97
C MET A 131 -5.75 -13.90 -9.29
N GLU A 132 -7.06 -14.14 -9.40
CA GLU A 132 -8.08 -13.39 -8.66
C GLU A 132 -7.94 -13.59 -7.15
N GLY A 133 -7.61 -14.80 -6.70
CA GLY A 133 -7.30 -15.10 -5.31
C GLY A 133 -6.13 -14.28 -4.76
N GLU A 134 -5.04 -14.17 -5.53
CA GLU A 134 -3.89 -13.32 -5.16
C GLU A 134 -4.29 -11.85 -5.03
N ILE A 135 -5.06 -11.33 -5.99
CA ILE A 135 -5.57 -9.95 -5.93
C ILE A 135 -6.42 -9.76 -4.67
N TYR A 136 -7.31 -10.70 -4.37
CA TYR A 136 -8.18 -10.65 -3.19
C TYR A 136 -7.38 -10.62 -1.88
N PHE A 137 -6.39 -11.51 -1.72
CA PHE A 137 -5.56 -11.54 -0.51
C PHE A 137 -4.68 -10.30 -0.37
N MET A 138 -4.14 -9.79 -1.48
CA MET A 138 -3.43 -8.52 -1.53
C MET A 138 -4.34 -7.38 -1.06
N GLN A 139 -5.54 -7.24 -1.64
CA GLN A 139 -6.51 -6.22 -1.25
C GLN A 139 -6.92 -6.35 0.22
N LYS A 140 -7.16 -7.58 0.71
CA LYS A 140 -7.50 -7.85 2.11
C LYS A 140 -6.38 -7.38 3.05
N ARG A 141 -5.12 -7.64 2.70
CA ARG A 141 -3.94 -7.13 3.46
C ARG A 141 -3.88 -5.60 3.44
N HIS A 142 -4.10 -4.96 2.30
CA HIS A 142 -4.13 -3.50 2.20
C HIS A 142 -5.27 -2.87 3.00
N ARG A 143 -6.47 -3.47 2.96
CA ARG A 143 -7.63 -3.03 3.73
C ARG A 143 -7.41 -3.14 5.23
N GLN A 144 -6.71 -4.18 5.70
CA GLN A 144 -6.31 -4.29 7.11
C GLN A 144 -5.39 -3.14 7.52
N GLY A 145 -4.37 -2.82 6.71
CA GLY A 145 -3.49 -1.67 6.98
C GLY A 145 -4.25 -0.34 7.01
N HIS A 146 -5.17 -0.13 6.08
CA HIS A 146 -6.04 1.04 6.05
C HIS A 146 -6.92 1.12 7.31
N ALA A 147 -7.53 0.02 7.72
CA ALA A 147 -8.41 -0.02 8.90
C ALA A 147 -7.67 0.40 10.19
N MET A 148 -6.38 0.08 10.32
CA MET A 148 -5.57 0.52 11.46
C MET A 148 -5.35 2.04 11.45
N LEU A 149 -5.08 2.63 10.29
CA LEU A 149 -4.94 4.09 10.16
C LEU A 149 -6.26 4.83 10.38
N ASP A 150 -7.35 4.27 9.86
CA ASP A 150 -8.71 4.80 10.04
C ASP A 150 -9.13 4.78 11.51
N MET A 151 -8.81 3.69 12.22
CA MET A 151 -9.05 3.59 13.67
C MET A 151 -8.29 4.68 14.43
N ILE A 152 -7.00 4.90 14.14
CA ILE A 152 -6.21 5.99 14.74
C ILE A 152 -6.88 7.34 14.51
N ALA A 153 -7.34 7.61 13.29
CA ALA A 153 -7.98 8.88 12.96
C ALA A 153 -9.32 9.08 13.67
N SER A 154 -10.07 8.00 13.92
CA SER A 154 -11.39 8.07 14.56
C SER A 154 -11.35 8.17 16.09
N THR A 155 -10.27 7.70 16.72
CA THR A 155 -10.14 7.64 18.19
C THR A 155 -9.27 8.73 18.79
N ALA A 156 -8.57 9.50 17.95
CA ALA A 156 -7.67 10.58 18.35
C ALA A 156 -8.37 11.95 18.44
#